data_AF-A0A410PPK5-F1
#
_entry.id   AF-A0A410PPK5-F1
#
_cell.length_a   1.000
_cell.length_b   1.000
_cell.length_c   1.000
_cell.angle_alpha   90.00
_cell.angle_beta   90.00
_cell.angle_gamma   90.00
#
_symmetry.space_group_name_H-M   'P 1'
#
loop_
_entity.id
_entity.type
_entity.pdbx_description
1 polymer ?
#
loop_
_entity_poly.entity_id
_entity_poly.type
_entity_poly.pdbx_seq_one_letter_code
_entity_poly.pdbx_strand_id
1 'polypeptide(L)'
;MLTTDVQKLLKKYKTNSIYELAERMNFLVYTSQLPQRVNGMYFYAKKSKAIALNESLTDDKKEEALLQLIKFGIQNCKCTLHLI
;
A
#
# COMPACT_ATOMS: atom_id res chain seq x y z
N MET A 1 -2.48 14.00 -3.76
CA MET A 1 -2.32 14.77 -2.50
C MET A 1 -2.33 13.79 -1.31
N LEU A 2 -1.31 13.83 -0.45
CA LEU A 2 -1.24 12.98 0.74
C LEU A 2 -2.36 13.34 1.73
N THR A 3 -3.23 12.37 2.07
CA THR A 3 -4.29 12.57 3.06
C THR A 3 -3.71 12.79 4.46
N THR A 4 -4.39 13.60 5.27
CA THR A 4 -3.94 14.00 6.62
C THR A 4 -3.59 12.82 7.53
N ASP A 5 -4.28 11.68 7.38
CA ASP A 5 -4.01 10.46 8.16
C ASP A 5 -2.65 9.83 7.82
N VAL A 6 -2.30 9.79 6.53
CA VAL A 6 -1.01 9.26 6.09
C VAL A 6 0.12 10.21 6.49
N GLN A 7 -0.09 11.53 6.42
CA GLN A 7 0.89 12.50 6.92
C GLN A 7 1.13 12.37 8.43
N LYS A 8 0.08 12.12 9.23
CA LYS A 8 0.24 11.83 10.66
C LYS A 8 1.06 10.57 10.88
N LEU A 9 0.87 9.53 10.06
CA LEU A 9 1.64 8.29 10.14
C LEU A 9 3.09 8.51 9.72
N LEU A 10 3.37 9.18 8.61
CA LEU A 10 4.73 9.55 8.19
C LEU A 10 5.48 10.31 9.30
N LYS A 11 4.82 11.28 9.94
CA LYS A 11 5.37 11.99 11.11
C LYS A 11 5.58 11.08 12.32
N LYS A 12 4.59 10.25 12.67
CA LYS A 12 4.65 9.31 13.81
C LYS A 12 5.80 8.32 13.65
N TYR A 13 5.97 7.80 12.44
CA TYR A 13 6.99 6.84 12.09
C TYR A 13 8.30 7.51 11.64
N LYS A 14 8.43 8.85 11.68
CA LYS A 14 9.63 9.60 11.28
C LYS A 14 10.22 9.15 9.94
N THR A 15 9.38 8.99 8.93
CA THR A 15 9.79 8.65 7.57
C THR A 15 9.10 9.54 6.56
N ASN A 16 9.80 9.83 5.46
CA ASN A 16 9.26 10.55 4.30
C ASN A 16 8.97 9.62 3.11
N SER A 17 9.30 8.33 3.23
CA SER A 17 9.10 7.33 2.18
C SER A 17 7.87 6.47 2.49
N ILE A 18 6.98 6.32 1.51
CA ILE A 18 5.78 5.48 1.64
C ILE A 18 6.16 4.00 1.76
N TYR A 19 7.25 3.58 1.12
CA TYR A 19 7.79 2.23 1.22
C TYR A 19 8.30 1.93 2.63
N GLU A 20 9.08 2.85 3.22
CA GLU A 20 9.52 2.71 4.61
C GLU A 20 8.35 2.71 5.60
N LEU A 21 7.32 3.51 5.32
CA LEU A 21 6.10 3.48 6.13
C LEU A 21 5.43 2.09 6.06
N ALA A 22 5.33 1.50 4.87
CA ALA A 22 4.76 0.18 4.67
C ALA A 22 5.51 -0.88 5.48
N GLU A 23 6.84 -0.88 5.41
CA GLU A 23 7.69 -1.80 6.19
C GLU A 23 7.50 -1.62 7.70
N ARG A 24 7.54 -0.38 8.20
CA ARG A 24 7.33 -0.09 9.64
C ARG A 24 5.92 -0.47 10.12
N MET A 25 4.96 -0.51 9.21
CA MET A 25 3.59 -0.94 9.47
C MET A 25 3.37 -2.44 9.21
N ASN A 26 4.43 -3.19 8.92
CA ASN A 26 4.43 -4.63 8.65
C ASN A 26 3.56 -5.03 7.45
N PHE A 27 3.55 -4.20 6.41
CA PHE A 27 3.02 -4.55 5.09
C PHE A 27 4.14 -5.16 4.24
N LEU A 28 3.89 -6.35 3.71
CA LEU A 28 4.76 -6.94 2.69
C LEU A 28 4.43 -6.30 1.34
N VAL A 29 5.33 -5.47 0.81
CA VAL A 29 5.17 -4.83 -0.50
C VAL A 29 6.03 -5.56 -1.53
N TYR A 30 5.45 -5.94 -2.66
CA TYR A 30 6.17 -6.55 -3.76
C TYR A 30 5.53 -6.19 -5.11
N THR A 31 6.29 -6.35 -6.19
CA THR A 31 5.77 -6.17 -7.56
C THR A 31 5.36 -7.50 -8.17
N SER A 32 4.30 -7.51 -8.97
CA SER A 32 3.84 -8.71 -9.66
C SER A 32 3.17 -8.36 -10.99
N GLN A 33 3.08 -9.34 -11.90
CA GLN A 33 2.27 -9.22 -13.12
C GLN A 33 0.80 -9.23 -12.72
N LEU A 34 0.17 -8.06 -12.75
CA LEU A 34 -1.26 -7.91 -12.53
C LEU A 34 -1.97 -7.58 -13.86
N PRO A 35 -3.27 -7.91 -14.01
CA PRO A 35 -4.03 -7.49 -15.18
C PRO A 35 -3.91 -5.98 -15.41
N GLN A 36 -3.87 -5.50 -16.65
CA GLN A 36 -3.68 -4.08 -16.98
C GLN A 36 -4.71 -3.13 -16.35
N ARG A 37 -5.87 -3.65 -15.93
CA ARG A 37 -6.92 -2.89 -15.24
C ARG A 37 -6.70 -2.75 -13.73
N VAL A 38 -5.69 -3.43 -13.20
CA VAL A 38 -5.36 -3.47 -11.78
C VAL A 38 -3.97 -2.84 -11.61
N ASN A 39 -3.94 -1.72 -10.91
CA ASN A 39 -2.73 -1.00 -10.54
C ASN A 39 -2.07 -1.62 -9.29
N GLY A 40 -2.88 -2.17 -8.39
CA GLY A 40 -2.38 -2.84 -7.21
C GLY A 40 -3.45 -3.66 -6.49
N MET A 41 -2.97 -4.57 -5.65
CA MET A 41 -3.80 -5.48 -4.88
C MET A 41 -3.34 -5.46 -3.43
N TYR A 42 -4.27 -5.22 -2.52
CA TYR A 42 -4.09 -5.47 -1.10
C TYR A 42 -4.72 -6.80 -0.73
N PHE A 43 -4.02 -7.58 0.09
CA PHE A 43 -4.58 -8.77 0.70
C PHE A 43 -4.17 -8.88 2.17
N TYR A 44 -5.08 -9.43 2.96
CA TYR A 44 -4.89 -9.71 4.37
C TYR A 44 -5.12 -11.19 4.61
N ALA A 45 -4.05 -11.91 4.95
CA ALA A 45 -4.09 -13.35 5.21
C ALA A 45 -3.28 -13.69 6.45
N LYS A 46 -3.84 -14.51 7.36
CA LYS A 46 -3.15 -15.02 8.56
C LYS A 46 -2.46 -13.92 9.40
N LYS A 47 -3.10 -12.76 9.56
CA LYS A 47 -2.57 -11.56 10.24
C LYS A 47 -1.44 -10.82 9.52
N SER A 48 -1.06 -11.26 8.31
CA SER A 48 -0.11 -10.57 7.46
C SER A 48 -0.85 -9.67 6.47
N LYS A 49 -0.39 -8.43 6.37
CA LYS A 49 -0.83 -7.46 5.38
C LYS A 49 0.15 -7.50 4.22
N ALA A 50 -0.35 -7.59 3.00
CA ALA A 50 0.50 -7.60 1.84
C ALA A 50 -0.12 -6.81 0.69
N ILE A 51 0.76 -6.22 -0.11
CA ILE A 51 0.46 -5.31 -1.20
C ILE A 51 1.26 -5.77 -2.40
N ALA A 52 0.57 -6.15 -3.47
CA ALA A 52 1.15 -6.38 -4.78
C ALA A 52 0.93 -5.13 -5.65
N LEU A 53 2.00 -4.58 -6.19
CA LEU A 53 1.94 -3.48 -7.17
C LEU A 53 2.15 -4.04 -8.57
N ASN A 54 1.43 -3.50 -9.55
CA ASN A 54 1.60 -3.93 -10.93
C ASN A 54 2.98 -3.50 -11.45
N GLU A 55 3.76 -4.44 -11.97
CA GLU A 55 5.09 -4.18 -12.51
C GLU A 55 5.08 -3.20 -13.68
N SER A 56 4.00 -3.16 -14.46
CA SER A 56 3.86 -2.31 -15.65
C SER A 56 3.66 -0.83 -15.34
N LEU A 57 3.54 -0.46 -14.06
CA LEU A 57 3.38 0.93 -13.64
C LEU A 57 4.74 1.65 -13.55
N THR A 58 4.71 2.94 -13.87
CA THR A 58 5.79 3.87 -13.55
C THR A 58 5.93 4.04 -12.04
N ASP A 59 7.11 4.47 -11.58
CA ASP A 59 7.38 4.58 -10.14
C ASP A 59 6.42 5.56 -9.44
N ASP A 60 6.07 6.67 -10.07
CA ASP A 60 5.06 7.62 -9.54
C ASP A 60 3.70 6.94 -9.32
N LYS A 61 3.27 6.09 -10.26
CA LYS A 61 1.99 5.38 -10.18
C LYS A 61 2.04 4.26 -9.14
N LYS A 62 3.19 3.59 -8.99
CA LYS A 62 3.41 2.60 -7.93
C LYS A 62 3.32 3.24 -6.55
N GLU A 63 3.92 4.42 -6.39
CA GLU A 63 3.85 5.18 -5.15
C GLU A 63 2.41 5.62 -4.83
N GLU A 64 1.67 6.10 -5.83
CA GLU A 64 0.26 6.46 -5.65
C GLU A 64 -0.61 5.25 -5.29
N ALA A 65 -0.45 4.12 -5.99
CA ALA A 65 -1.16 2.89 -5.70
C ALA A 65 -0.85 2.37 -4.28
N LEU A 66 0.43 2.38 -3.90
CA LEU A 66 0.86 1.97 -2.57
C LEU A 66 0.22 2.83 -1.47
N LEU A 67 0.20 4.15 -1.66
CA LEU A 67 -0.45 5.08 -0.74
C LEU A 67 -1.94 4.75 -0.53
N GLN A 68 -2.66 4.49 -1.63
CA GLN A 68 -4.07 4.14 -1.59
C GLN A 68 -4.30 2.82 -0.84
N LEU A 69 -3.49 1.80 -1.11
CA LEU A 69 -3.61 0.49 -0.46
C LEU A 69 -3.23 0.50 1.01
N ILE A 70 -2.21 1.27 1.41
CA ILE A 70 -1.87 1.47 2.83
C ILE A 70 -3.04 2.15 3.56
N LYS A 71 -3.59 3.24 2.98
CA LYS A 71 -4.75 3.93 3.54
C LYS A 71 -5.92 2.94 3.70
N PHE A 72 -6.20 2.15 2.68
CA PHE A 72 -7.24 1.12 2.74
C PHE A 72 -6.98 0.10 3.86
N GLY A 73 -5.76 -0.44 3.96
CA GLY A 73 -5.39 -1.45 4.96
C GLY A 73 -5.30 -0.92 6.41
N ILE A 74 -5.29 0.39 6.61
CA ILE A 74 -5.43 1.04 7.92
C ILE A 74 -6.91 1.14 8.30
N GLN A 75 -7.75 1.55 7.36
CA GLN A 75 -9.19 1.73 7.59
C GLN A 75 -9.93 0.40 7.68
N ASN A 76 -9.47 -0.62 6.93
CA ASN A 76 -10.19 -1.87 6.73
C ASN A 76 -9.37 -3.09 7.20
N CYS A 77 -9.04 -3.12 8.50
CA CYS A 77 -8.23 -4.19 9.12
C CYS A 77 -8.84 -5.61 9.08
N LYS A 78 -10.04 -5.80 8.52
CA LYS A 78 -10.74 -7.09 8.37
C LYS A 78 -10.98 -7.50 6.91
N CYS A 79 -10.60 -6.67 5.93
CA CYS A 79 -10.85 -6.95 4.53
C CYS A 79 -9.79 -7.90 3.98
N THR A 80 -10.21 -9.03 3.39
CA THR A 80 -9.32 -10.08 2.90
C THR A 80 -8.63 -9.72 1.58
N LEU A 81 -9.30 -8.99 0.70
CA LEU A 81 -8.81 -8.66 -0.64
C LEU A 81 -9.40 -7.32 -1.12
N HIS A 82 -8.55 -6.46 -1.70
CA HIS A 82 -8.95 -5.21 -2.34
C HIS A 82 -8.08 -4.94 -3.56
N LEU A 83 -8.68 -4.43 -4.64
CA LEU A 83 -8.04 -4.18 -5.93
C LEU A 83 -8.28 -2.72 -6.32
N ILE A 84 -7.25 -2.05 -6.85
CA ILE A 84 -7.29 -0.68 -7.39
C ILE A 84 -6.62 -0.60 -8.75
#